data_AF-A0A6A4N9A4-F1
#
_entry.id   AF-A0A6A4N9A4-F1
#
_cell.length_a   1.000
_cell.length_b   1.000
_cell.length_c   1.000
_cell.angle_alpha   90.00
_cell.angle_beta   90.00
_cell.angle_gamma   90.00
#
_symmetry.space_group_name_H-M   'P 1'
#
loop_
_entity.id
_entity.type
_entity.pdbx_description
1 polymer ?
#
loop_
_entity_poly.entity_id
_entity_poly.type
_entity_poly.pdbx_seq_one_letter_code
_entity_poly.pdbx_strand_id
1 'polypeptide(L)'
;MNCGANTSTGIGMIIAIFFTVVQGPTVVANIIKRARKRAPSHHMALQLLDPTSELRILLCLHGLHNIPASINFMEISRGSSDPGILIYVADMIELTDDISVTLDRDEGVHTATVKDKEVMDMRDKVTDSFQTYVAENSDGITLKRTMALSTINNMPQDICVLAEDLMIALIILPFHRSHRSEGTFDGGNQGFRYVNRKVMVLLPELNCIFGTA
;
A
#
# COMPACT_ATOMS: atom_id res chain seq x y z
N MET A 1 52.19 1.42 34.06
CA MET A 1 50.92 0.80 34.53
C MET A 1 49.77 1.59 33.89
N ASN A 2 49.38 1.27 32.64
CA ASN A 2 48.44 2.08 31.84
C ASN A 2 47.25 1.26 31.28
N CYS A 3 46.97 0.08 31.85
CA CYS A 3 45.95 -0.82 31.33
C CYS A 3 44.49 -0.38 31.61
N GLY A 4 44.24 0.61 32.47
CA GLY A 4 42.89 1.03 32.86
C GLY A 4 42.23 2.08 31.96
N ALA A 5 43.02 2.88 31.23
CA ALA A 5 42.48 3.95 30.39
C ALA A 5 41.84 3.40 29.11
N ASN A 6 42.42 2.36 28.52
CA ASN A 6 42.01 1.83 27.23
C ASN A 6 40.67 1.06 27.31
N THR A 7 40.44 0.36 28.43
CA THR A 7 39.21 -0.39 28.69
C THR A 7 38.04 0.55 28.96
N SER A 8 38.25 1.63 29.72
CA SER A 8 37.22 2.63 30.00
C SER A 8 36.73 3.34 28.74
N THR A 9 37.65 3.72 27.85
CA THR A 9 37.29 4.38 26.58
C THR A 9 36.56 3.42 25.65
N GLY A 10 36.99 2.15 25.58
CA GLY A 10 36.32 1.12 24.79
C GLY A 10 34.88 0.86 25.25
N ILE A 11 34.65 0.75 26.57
CA ILE A 11 33.31 0.57 27.14
C ILE A 11 32.42 1.77 26.80
N GLY A 12 32.93 3.00 26.94
CA GLY A 12 32.19 4.21 26.58
C GLY A 12 31.79 4.25 25.10
N MET A 13 32.68 3.84 24.19
CA MET A 13 32.38 3.77 22.76
C MET A 13 31.32 2.71 22.45
N ILE A 14 31.38 1.53 23.08
CA ILE A 14 30.38 0.47 22.89
C ILE A 14 28.99 0.94 23.34
N ILE A 15 28.91 1.60 24.50
CA ILE A 15 27.65 2.15 25.01
C ILE A 15 27.10 3.22 24.07
N ALA A 16 27.95 4.14 23.58
CA ALA A 16 27.54 5.19 22.65
C ALA A 16 27.00 4.61 21.33
N ILE A 17 27.67 3.58 20.77
CA ILE A 17 27.21 2.88 19.56
C ILE A 17 25.88 2.18 19.81
N PHE A 18 25.69 1.53 20.96
CA PHE A 18 24.43 0.87 21.28
C PHE A 18 23.27 1.86 21.34
N PHE A 19 23.45 3.01 21.99
CA PHE A 19 22.41 4.03 22.06
C PHE A 19 22.11 4.66 20.69
N THR A 20 23.10 4.93 19.85
CA THR A 20 22.85 5.50 18.52
C THR A 20 22.20 4.50 17.57
N VAL A 21 22.64 3.24 17.57
CA VAL A 21 22.13 2.19 16.68
C VAL A 21 20.73 1.73 17.08
N VAL A 22 20.45 1.58 18.39
CA VAL A 22 19.14 1.09 18.86
C VAL A 22 18.14 2.23 18.99
N GLN A 23 18.50 3.36 19.61
CA GLN A 23 17.55 4.44 19.86
C GLN A 23 17.40 5.39 18.68
N GLY A 24 18.42 5.55 17.84
CA GLY A 24 18.38 6.45 16.68
C GLY A 24 17.20 6.15 15.75
N PRO A 25 17.07 4.91 15.23
CA PRO A 25 15.95 4.53 14.37
C PRO A 25 14.59 4.69 15.05
N THR A 26 14.47 4.36 16.34
CA THR A 26 13.20 4.49 17.09
C THR A 26 12.79 5.94 17.27
N VAL A 27 13.72 6.83 17.60
CA VAL A 27 13.46 8.26 17.76
C VAL A 27 13.07 8.87 16.42
N VAL A 28 13.81 8.55 15.34
CA VAL A 28 13.49 9.02 13.98
C VAL A 28 12.11 8.51 13.55
N ALA A 29 11.80 7.22 13.75
CA ALA A 29 10.50 6.65 13.43
C ALA A 29 9.36 7.34 14.20
N ASN A 30 9.57 7.63 15.48
CA ASN A 30 8.58 8.35 16.30
C ASN A 30 8.41 9.81 15.90
N ILE A 31 9.48 10.49 15.50
CA ILE A 31 9.42 11.85 14.97
C ILE A 31 8.65 11.85 13.65
N ILE A 32 8.98 10.95 12.71
CA ILE A 32 8.26 10.80 11.43
C ILE A 32 6.78 10.48 11.68
N LYS A 33 6.47 9.56 12.62
CA LYS A 33 5.09 9.23 12.98
C LYS A 33 4.33 10.43 13.56
N ARG A 34 4.96 11.23 14.42
CA ARG A 34 4.38 12.46 14.97
C ARG A 34 4.23 13.55 13.92
N ALA A 35 5.20 13.69 13.02
CA ALA A 35 5.15 14.62 11.91
C ALA A 35 4.02 14.24 10.95
N ARG A 36 3.81 12.96 10.63
CA ARG A 36 2.66 12.48 9.85
C ARG A 36 1.31 12.78 10.51
N LYS A 37 1.18 12.53 11.82
CA LYS A 37 -0.05 12.86 12.57
C LYS A 37 -0.35 14.36 12.67
N ARG A 38 0.67 15.21 12.52
CA ARG A 38 0.57 16.68 12.61
C ARG A 38 0.59 17.36 11.25
N ALA A 39 1.13 16.69 10.23
CA ALA A 39 0.90 17.04 8.85
C ALA A 39 -0.62 17.06 8.73
N PRO A 40 -1.21 18.15 8.22
CA PRO A 40 -2.62 18.14 7.98
C PRO A 40 -2.87 16.96 7.04
N SER A 41 -3.53 15.91 7.53
CA SER A 41 -4.32 15.06 6.66
C SER A 41 -5.49 15.92 6.21
N HIS A 42 -5.20 16.98 5.45
CA HIS A 42 -6.18 17.67 4.66
C HIS A 42 -6.58 16.63 3.64
N HIS A 43 -7.53 15.77 4.00
CA HIS A 43 -8.84 15.77 3.40
C HIS A 43 -9.02 16.88 2.34
N MET A 44 -8.31 16.75 1.24
CA MET A 44 -8.26 17.73 0.16
C MET A 44 -8.80 17.04 -1.06
N ALA A 45 -9.69 17.73 -1.77
CA ALA A 45 -10.00 17.32 -3.13
C ALA A 45 -8.71 17.30 -3.93
N LEU A 46 -8.60 16.37 -4.88
CA LEU A 46 -7.42 16.20 -5.74
C LEU A 46 -6.99 17.55 -6.38
N GLN A 47 -7.96 18.42 -6.65
CA GLN A 47 -7.77 19.77 -7.19
C GLN A 47 -6.99 20.74 -6.29
N LEU A 48 -6.89 20.47 -4.99
CA LEU A 48 -6.13 21.30 -4.03
C LEU A 48 -4.70 20.79 -3.80
N LEU A 49 -4.33 19.65 -4.40
CA LEU A 49 -2.95 19.16 -4.34
C LEU A 49 -2.03 20.09 -5.13
N ASP A 50 -0.81 20.24 -4.62
CA ASP A 50 0.23 20.98 -5.32
C ASP A 50 0.61 20.24 -6.62
N PRO A 51 0.42 20.85 -7.82
CA PRO A 51 0.76 20.21 -9.09
C PRO A 51 2.25 19.91 -9.25
N THR A 52 3.10 20.49 -8.41
CA THR A 52 4.55 20.25 -8.39
C THR A 52 4.95 19.10 -7.47
N SER A 53 3.99 18.51 -6.75
CA SER A 53 4.20 17.37 -5.86
C SER A 53 3.82 16.04 -6.52
N GLU A 54 4.53 14.96 -6.16
CA GLU A 54 4.25 13.59 -6.63
C GLU A 54 2.85 13.15 -6.18
N LEU A 55 1.97 12.81 -7.13
CA LEU A 55 0.64 12.29 -6.83
C LEU A 55 0.72 10.81 -6.44
N ARG A 56 0.23 10.48 -5.24
CA ARG A 56 0.24 9.10 -4.71
C ARG A 56 -1.13 8.45 -4.80
N ILE A 57 -1.20 7.34 -5.52
CA ILE A 57 -2.43 6.61 -5.79
C ILE A 57 -2.33 5.19 -5.21
N LEU A 58 -3.36 4.74 -4.49
CA LEU A 58 -3.52 3.35 -4.05
C LEU A 58 -4.53 2.66 -4.97
N LEU A 59 -4.06 1.67 -5.72
CA LEU A 59 -4.87 0.86 -6.61
C LEU A 59 -5.10 -0.50 -5.95
N CYS A 60 -6.33 -0.71 -5.49
CA CYS A 60 -6.71 -1.95 -4.83
C CYS A 60 -7.17 -3.00 -5.87
N LEU A 61 -6.74 -4.25 -5.70
CA LEU A 61 -7.06 -5.37 -6.59
C LEU A 61 -7.51 -6.57 -5.77
N HIS A 62 -8.53 -7.29 -6.23
CA HIS A 62 -8.91 -8.58 -5.62
C HIS A 62 -8.89 -9.74 -6.63
N GLY A 63 -8.28 -9.55 -7.80
CA GLY A 63 -8.09 -10.59 -8.79
C GLY A 63 -7.54 -10.08 -10.13
N LEU A 64 -7.16 -11.02 -10.99
CA LEU A 64 -6.55 -10.72 -12.30
C LEU A 64 -7.48 -9.93 -13.24
N HIS A 65 -8.79 -10.07 -13.11
CA HIS A 65 -9.77 -9.36 -13.93
C HIS A 65 -9.74 -7.83 -13.71
N ASN A 66 -9.16 -7.34 -12.61
CA ASN A 66 -9.02 -5.90 -12.37
C ASN A 66 -7.80 -5.30 -13.09
N ILE A 67 -6.86 -6.12 -13.58
CA ILE A 67 -5.60 -5.66 -14.18
C ILE A 67 -5.83 -4.77 -15.41
N PRO A 68 -6.65 -5.15 -16.41
CA PRO A 68 -6.79 -4.34 -17.62
C PRO A 68 -7.33 -2.93 -17.33
N ALA A 69 -8.38 -2.84 -16.51
CA ALA A 69 -8.98 -1.56 -16.13
C ALA A 69 -8.02 -0.72 -15.29
N SER A 70 -7.20 -1.36 -14.45
CA SER A 70 -6.16 -0.72 -13.66
C SER A 70 -5.05 -0.15 -14.53
N ILE A 71 -4.53 -0.93 -15.49
CA ILE A 71 -3.51 -0.45 -16.44
C ILE A 71 -4.04 0.74 -17.25
N ASN A 72 -5.26 0.65 -17.77
CA ASN A 72 -5.89 1.76 -18.49
C ASN A 72 -6.02 3.01 -17.60
N PHE A 73 -6.41 2.85 -16.34
CA PHE A 73 -6.44 3.96 -15.39
C PHE A 73 -5.05 4.59 -15.19
N MET A 74 -4.00 3.78 -15.05
CA MET A 74 -2.63 4.30 -14.92
C MET A 74 -2.20 5.06 -16.18
N GLU A 75 -2.58 4.57 -17.36
CA GLU A 75 -2.27 5.19 -18.65
C GLU A 75 -2.88 6.59 -18.77
N ILE A 76 -4.16 6.73 -18.46
CA ILE A 76 -4.85 8.02 -18.54
C ILE A 76 -4.44 8.99 -17.41
N SER A 77 -3.90 8.47 -16.31
CA SER A 77 -3.53 9.27 -15.12
C SER A 77 -2.08 9.74 -15.11
N ARG A 78 -1.22 9.20 -16.00
CA ARG A 78 0.24 9.40 -16.05
C ARG A 78 0.68 10.87 -15.99
N GLY A 79 -0.05 11.78 -16.63
CA GLY A 79 0.25 13.21 -16.60
C GLY A 79 1.67 13.56 -17.06
N SER A 80 2.29 14.54 -16.39
CA SER A 80 3.69 14.95 -16.60
C SER A 80 4.66 13.96 -15.97
N SER A 81 5.79 13.70 -16.63
CA SER A 81 6.83 12.77 -16.16
C SER A 81 7.65 13.28 -14.97
N ASP A 82 7.57 14.59 -14.69
CA ASP A 82 8.17 15.25 -13.53
C ASP A 82 7.10 16.09 -12.83
N PRO A 83 6.74 15.81 -11.56
CA PRO A 83 7.29 14.76 -10.67
C PRO A 83 6.77 13.34 -10.96
N GLY A 84 5.84 13.15 -11.89
CA GLY A 84 5.20 11.87 -12.16
C GLY A 84 4.17 11.45 -11.10
N ILE A 85 3.68 10.22 -11.25
CA ILE A 85 2.74 9.60 -10.31
C ILE A 85 3.38 8.37 -9.65
N LEU A 86 3.08 8.19 -8.36
CA LEU A 86 3.47 7.01 -7.59
C LEU A 86 2.24 6.15 -7.32
N ILE A 87 2.25 4.95 -7.86
CA ILE A 87 1.12 4.01 -7.78
C ILE A 87 1.50 2.84 -6.88
N TYR A 88 0.75 2.69 -5.81
CA TYR A 88 0.77 1.53 -4.93
C TYR A 88 -0.30 0.54 -5.36
N VAL A 89 0.11 -0.60 -5.90
CA VAL A 89 -0.80 -1.70 -6.22
C VAL A 89 -0.93 -2.60 -5.01
N ALA A 90 -2.12 -2.58 -4.40
CA ALA A 90 -2.47 -3.31 -3.19
C ALA A 90 -3.35 -4.52 -3.50
N ASP A 91 -2.83 -5.72 -3.26
CA ASP A 91 -3.67 -6.91 -3.31
C ASP A 91 -4.52 -6.99 -2.04
N MET A 92 -5.85 -6.96 -2.22
CA MET A 92 -6.85 -7.18 -1.19
C MET A 92 -7.03 -8.68 -1.00
N ILE A 93 -6.48 -9.21 0.09
CA ILE A 93 -6.52 -10.65 0.39
C ILE A 93 -7.33 -10.84 1.65
N GLU A 94 -8.46 -11.54 1.54
CA GLU A 94 -9.26 -11.90 2.70
C GLU A 94 -8.49 -12.91 3.56
N LEU A 95 -8.26 -12.58 4.83
CA LEU A 95 -7.69 -13.51 5.79
C LEU A 95 -8.75 -14.52 6.21
N THR A 96 -8.68 -15.71 5.63
CA THR A 96 -9.49 -16.88 5.99
C THR A 96 -8.70 -17.82 6.92
N ASP A 97 -9.38 -18.81 7.50
CA ASP A 97 -8.71 -19.83 8.32
C ASP A 97 -7.63 -20.57 7.51
N ASP A 98 -7.89 -20.90 6.25
CA ASP A 98 -6.94 -21.58 5.35
C ASP A 98 -5.68 -20.73 5.11
N ILE A 99 -5.86 -19.43 4.84
CA ILE A 99 -4.74 -18.51 4.63
C ILE A 99 -3.99 -18.27 5.95
N SER A 100 -4.69 -18.24 7.08
CA SER A 100 -4.07 -18.02 8.40
C SER A 100 -3.03 -19.10 8.76
N VAL A 101 -3.25 -20.34 8.34
CA VAL A 101 -2.34 -21.48 8.58
C VAL A 101 -1.05 -21.36 7.76
N THR A 102 -1.08 -20.64 6.65
CA THR A 102 0.08 -20.46 5.75
C THR A 102 0.80 -19.13 6.00
N LEU A 103 0.45 -18.40 7.06
CA LEU A 103 1.14 -17.15 7.42
C LEU A 103 2.44 -17.44 8.15
N ASP A 104 3.53 -16.97 7.57
CA ASP A 104 4.76 -16.76 8.33
C ASP A 104 4.69 -15.37 8.96
N ARG A 105 4.60 -15.36 10.29
CA ARG A 105 4.74 -14.14 11.09
C ARG A 105 6.23 -13.88 11.25
N ASP A 106 6.78 -13.01 10.41
CA ASP A 106 8.12 -12.49 10.66
C ASP A 106 8.07 -11.57 11.90
N GLU A 107 9.03 -11.69 12.81
CA GLU A 107 9.04 -10.97 14.11
C GLU A 107 9.38 -9.46 13.95
N GLY A 108 9.57 -8.98 12.73
CA GLY A 108 9.80 -7.58 12.39
C GLY A 108 8.54 -6.89 11.82
N VAL A 109 8.15 -5.78 12.44
CA VAL A 109 7.25 -4.70 11.95
C VAL A 109 6.31 -5.10 10.79
N HIS A 110 5.14 -5.65 11.13
CA HIS A 110 3.92 -5.61 10.31
C HIS A 110 4.00 -6.15 8.86
N THR A 111 4.82 -7.16 8.56
CA THR A 111 4.76 -7.86 7.27
C THR A 111 4.53 -9.35 7.46
N ALA A 112 3.27 -9.74 7.69
CA ALA A 112 2.90 -11.15 7.58
C ALA A 112 3.12 -11.59 6.13
N THR A 113 3.92 -12.63 5.93
CA THR A 113 4.16 -13.17 4.59
C THR A 113 3.16 -14.30 4.35
N VAL A 114 2.31 -14.13 3.34
CA VAL A 114 1.37 -15.18 2.91
C VAL A 114 2.14 -16.19 2.07
N LYS A 115 2.18 -17.46 2.50
CA LYS A 115 2.75 -18.58 1.74
C LYS A 115 1.69 -19.47 1.08
N ASP A 116 0.44 -19.04 1.10
CA ASP A 116 -0.61 -19.70 0.33
C ASP A 116 -0.24 -19.69 -1.16
N LYS A 117 -0.25 -20.88 -1.77
CA LYS A 117 0.22 -21.06 -3.15
C LYS A 117 -0.68 -20.32 -4.15
N GLU A 118 -1.99 -20.35 -3.97
CA GLU A 118 -2.92 -19.69 -4.89
C GLU A 118 -2.78 -18.17 -4.81
N VAL A 119 -2.62 -17.64 -3.59
CA VAL A 119 -2.35 -16.21 -3.39
C VAL A 119 -1.01 -15.82 -4.00
N MET A 120 0.05 -16.60 -3.78
CA MET A 120 1.37 -16.32 -4.37
C MET A 120 1.34 -16.33 -5.90
N ASP A 121 0.80 -17.40 -6.50
CA ASP A 121 0.68 -17.54 -7.95
C ASP A 121 -0.13 -16.39 -8.57
N MET A 122 -1.18 -15.93 -7.87
CA MET A 122 -1.95 -14.76 -8.29
C MET A 122 -1.13 -13.47 -8.20
N ARG A 123 -0.46 -13.21 -7.07
CA ARG A 123 0.38 -12.01 -6.88
C ARG A 123 1.49 -11.92 -7.92
N ASP A 124 2.12 -13.05 -8.26
CA ASP A 124 3.17 -13.13 -9.26
C ASP A 124 2.64 -12.75 -10.64
N LYS A 125 1.49 -13.28 -11.05
CA LYS A 125 0.83 -12.90 -12.31
C LYS A 125 0.46 -11.42 -12.37
N VAL A 126 -0.05 -10.85 -11.26
CA VAL A 126 -0.30 -9.41 -11.16
C VAL A 126 1.03 -8.66 -11.32
N THR A 127 2.10 -9.12 -10.68
CA THR A 127 3.42 -8.45 -10.72
C THR A 127 3.96 -8.42 -12.13
N ASP A 128 3.97 -9.57 -12.79
CA ASP A 128 4.41 -9.71 -14.17
C ASP A 128 3.64 -8.80 -15.13
N SER A 129 2.30 -8.73 -14.98
CA SER A 129 1.45 -7.89 -15.83
C SER A 129 1.76 -6.41 -15.70
N PHE A 130 1.87 -5.88 -14.48
CA PHE A 130 2.19 -4.46 -14.28
C PHE A 130 3.66 -4.14 -14.60
N GLN A 131 4.58 -5.06 -14.30
CA GLN A 131 6.00 -4.88 -14.63
C GLN A 131 6.21 -4.82 -16.14
N THR A 132 5.51 -5.66 -16.90
CA THR A 132 5.51 -5.64 -18.37
C THR A 132 5.02 -4.29 -18.88
N TYR A 133 3.88 -3.80 -18.37
CA TYR A 133 3.37 -2.48 -18.75
C TYR A 133 4.39 -1.36 -18.46
N VAL A 134 4.95 -1.31 -17.26
CA VAL A 134 5.92 -0.27 -16.88
C VAL A 134 7.19 -0.37 -17.71
N ALA A 135 7.65 -1.57 -18.06
CA ALA A 135 8.82 -1.75 -18.93
C ALA A 135 8.59 -1.15 -20.32
N GLU A 136 7.38 -1.24 -20.85
CA GLU A 136 6.99 -0.67 -22.15
C GLU A 136 6.65 0.83 -22.06
N ASN A 137 6.22 1.32 -20.89
CA ASN A 137 5.60 2.62 -20.70
C ASN A 137 6.10 3.37 -19.44
N SER A 138 7.42 3.38 -19.21
CA SER A 138 8.02 3.78 -17.92
C SER A 138 8.01 5.27 -17.59
N ASP A 139 7.72 6.15 -18.55
CA ASP A 139 7.86 7.58 -18.32
C ASP A 139 6.78 8.10 -17.35
N GLY A 140 7.19 8.77 -16.27
CA GLY A 140 6.26 9.38 -15.31
C GLY A 140 5.47 8.47 -14.38
N ILE A 141 5.69 7.14 -14.38
CA ILE A 141 5.02 6.21 -13.47
C ILE A 141 6.02 5.44 -12.61
N THR A 142 5.93 5.60 -11.29
CA THR A 142 6.60 4.73 -10.33
C THR A 142 5.61 3.73 -9.75
N LEU A 143 5.92 2.43 -9.81
CA LEU A 143 5.05 1.38 -9.30
C LEU A 143 5.64 0.75 -8.03
N LYS A 144 4.80 0.52 -7.01
CA LYS A 144 5.14 -0.24 -5.81
C LYS A 144 4.07 -1.29 -5.51
N ARG A 145 4.48 -2.47 -5.07
CA ARG A 145 3.57 -3.52 -4.60
C ARG A 145 3.36 -3.45 -3.10
N THR A 146 2.13 -3.67 -2.66
CA THR A 146 1.75 -3.81 -1.25
C THR A 146 0.63 -4.84 -1.12
N MET A 147 0.12 -5.04 0.09
CA MET A 147 -1.00 -5.93 0.35
C MET A 147 -1.86 -5.43 1.51
N ALA A 148 -3.16 -5.72 1.43
CA ALA A 148 -4.11 -5.58 2.53
C ALA A 148 -4.62 -6.98 2.89
N LEU A 149 -3.94 -7.63 3.84
CA LEU A 149 -4.28 -8.95 4.36
C LEU A 149 -5.09 -8.81 5.65
N SER A 150 -6.39 -9.03 5.55
CA SER A 150 -7.33 -8.73 6.63
C SER A 150 -8.58 -9.58 6.51
N THR A 151 -9.27 -9.83 7.63
CA THR A 151 -10.63 -10.36 7.53
C THR A 151 -11.52 -9.36 6.80
N ILE A 152 -12.55 -9.81 6.09
CA ILE A 152 -13.39 -8.93 5.26
C ILE A 152 -14.02 -7.77 6.05
N ASN A 153 -14.26 -7.98 7.34
CA ASN A 153 -14.84 -6.97 8.23
C ASN A 153 -13.86 -5.87 8.63
N ASN A 154 -12.56 -6.19 8.71
CA ASN A 154 -11.49 -5.28 9.12
C ASN A 154 -10.75 -4.64 7.95
N MET A 155 -10.84 -5.25 6.76
CA MET A 155 -10.22 -4.75 5.53
C MET A 155 -10.51 -3.27 5.22
N PRO A 156 -11.72 -2.71 5.46
CA PRO A 156 -11.95 -1.29 5.23
C PRO A 156 -11.03 -0.39 6.06
N GLN A 157 -10.87 -0.71 7.34
CA GLN A 157 -10.02 0.03 8.27
C GLN A 157 -8.55 -0.13 7.88
N ASP A 158 -8.12 -1.34 7.53
CA ASP A 158 -6.74 -1.61 7.14
C ASP A 158 -6.37 -0.90 5.82
N ILE A 159 -7.29 -0.78 4.87
CA ILE A 159 -7.09 0.05 3.66
C ILE A 159 -6.93 1.54 4.04
N CYS A 160 -7.74 2.05 4.98
CA CYS A 160 -7.62 3.43 5.43
C CYS A 160 -6.28 3.70 6.13
N VAL A 161 -5.84 2.79 6.99
CA VAL A 161 -4.53 2.87 7.67
C VAL A 161 -3.40 2.80 6.65
N LEU A 162 -3.48 1.87 5.69
CA LEU A 162 -2.51 1.75 4.61
C LEU A 162 -2.43 3.04 3.78
N ALA A 163 -3.58 3.65 3.49
CA ALA A 163 -3.64 4.93 2.78
C ALA A 163 -2.99 6.08 3.57
N GLU A 164 -3.22 6.14 4.88
CA GLU A 164 -2.57 7.12 5.77
C GLU A 164 -1.06 6.91 5.84
N ASP A 165 -0.61 5.67 6.04
CA ASP A 165 0.80 5.33 6.20
C ASP A 165 1.63 5.63 4.93
N LEU A 166 1.01 5.44 3.76
CA LEU A 166 1.61 5.70 2.45
C LEU A 166 1.37 7.14 1.95
N MET A 167 0.60 7.94 2.69
CA MET A 167 0.21 9.31 2.32
C MET A 167 -0.48 9.36 0.95
N ILE A 168 -1.45 8.47 0.76
CA ILE A 168 -2.21 8.32 -0.47
C ILE A 168 -3.16 9.49 -0.63
N ALA A 169 -3.12 10.13 -1.80
CA ALA A 169 -4.05 11.19 -2.19
C ALA A 169 -5.32 10.63 -2.85
N LEU A 170 -5.22 9.47 -3.50
CA LEU A 170 -6.29 8.88 -4.29
C LEU A 170 -6.35 7.36 -4.10
N ILE A 171 -7.52 6.82 -3.72
CA ILE A 171 -7.73 5.37 -3.61
C ILE A 171 -8.67 4.92 -4.72
N ILE A 172 -8.24 3.96 -5.54
CA ILE A 172 -9.04 3.32 -6.57
C ILE A 172 -9.43 1.93 -6.07
N LEU A 173 -10.72 1.69 -5.93
CA LEU A 173 -11.25 0.40 -5.50
C LEU A 173 -11.74 -0.40 -6.70
N PRO A 174 -11.50 -1.72 -6.73
CA PRO A 174 -11.94 -2.56 -7.83
C PRO A 174 -13.48 -2.60 -7.86
N PHE A 175 -14.08 -2.58 -9.05
CA PHE A 175 -15.52 -2.75 -9.15
C PHE A 175 -15.91 -4.16 -8.71
N HIS A 176 -16.89 -4.24 -7.81
CA HIS A 176 -17.31 -5.49 -7.18
C HIS A 176 -17.92 -6.53 -8.14
N ARG A 177 -18.10 -6.21 -9.44
CA ARG A 177 -18.64 -7.12 -10.45
C ARG A 177 -17.69 -7.25 -11.61
N SER A 178 -17.61 -8.45 -12.18
CA SER A 178 -16.87 -8.71 -13.40
C SER A 178 -17.80 -8.74 -14.61
N HIS A 179 -17.33 -8.21 -15.74
CA HIS A 179 -18.03 -8.27 -17.01
C HIS A 179 -17.91 -9.68 -17.61
N ARG A 180 -19.03 -10.33 -17.88
CA ARG A 180 -19.06 -11.64 -18.56
C ARG A 180 -18.96 -11.44 -20.07
N SER A 181 -18.46 -12.46 -20.76
CA SER A 181 -18.40 -12.50 -22.23
C SER A 181 -19.76 -12.27 -22.90
N GLU A 182 -20.86 -12.54 -22.20
CA GLU A 182 -22.24 -12.36 -22.65
C GLU A 182 -22.77 -10.93 -22.49
N GLY A 183 -21.94 -9.96 -22.10
CA GLY A 183 -22.36 -8.56 -21.89
C GLY A 183 -23.13 -8.32 -20.59
N THR A 184 -23.21 -9.32 -19.71
CA THR A 184 -23.84 -9.23 -18.40
C THR A 184 -22.79 -9.12 -17.30
N PHE A 185 -23.10 -8.43 -16.20
CA PHE A 185 -22.26 -8.46 -15.02
C PHE A 185 -22.55 -9.73 -14.20
N ASP A 186 -21.51 -10.29 -13.58
CA ASP A 186 -21.72 -11.33 -12.58
C ASP A 186 -22.44 -10.82 -11.31
N GLY A 187 -22.75 -11.75 -10.40
CA GLY A 187 -23.38 -11.42 -9.12
C GLY A 187 -22.49 -10.59 -8.18
N GLY A 188 -21.22 -10.40 -8.55
CA GLY A 188 -20.19 -9.72 -7.78
C GLY A 188 -19.81 -10.40 -6.48
N ASN A 189 -18.71 -9.94 -5.88
CA ASN A 189 -18.30 -10.35 -4.54
C ASN A 189 -18.96 -9.44 -3.49
N GLN A 190 -19.90 -9.99 -2.70
CA GLN A 190 -20.62 -9.21 -1.67
C GLN A 190 -19.68 -8.72 -0.55
N GLY A 191 -18.62 -9.46 -0.23
CA GLY A 191 -17.59 -9.06 0.72
C GLY A 191 -16.87 -7.79 0.25
N PHE A 192 -16.34 -7.79 -0.97
CA PHE A 192 -15.67 -6.59 -1.51
C PHE A 192 -16.64 -5.43 -1.75
N ARG A 193 -17.91 -5.70 -2.07
CA ARG A 193 -18.95 -4.66 -2.09
C ARG A 193 -19.15 -4.02 -0.72
N TYR A 194 -19.15 -4.82 0.35
CA TYR A 194 -19.18 -4.31 1.72
C TYR A 194 -17.93 -3.46 2.01
N VAL A 195 -16.74 -3.94 1.64
CA VAL A 195 -15.49 -3.21 1.84
C VAL A 195 -15.54 -1.86 1.16
N ASN A 196 -15.88 -1.82 -0.14
CA ASN A 196 -15.96 -0.57 -0.89
C ASN A 196 -16.92 0.43 -0.24
N ARG A 197 -18.10 -0.03 0.20
CA ARG A 197 -19.06 0.83 0.90
C ARG A 197 -18.51 1.40 2.20
N LYS A 198 -17.80 0.59 2.98
CA LYS A 198 -17.23 1.03 4.25
C LYS A 198 -16.07 1.99 4.05
N VAL A 199 -15.17 1.72 3.10
CA VAL A 199 -14.07 2.64 2.77
C VAL A 199 -14.61 4.01 2.35
N MET A 200 -15.66 4.05 1.50
CA MET A 200 -16.31 5.30 1.10
C MET A 200 -16.89 6.11 2.27
N VAL A 201 -17.38 5.43 3.31
CA VAL A 201 -17.93 6.11 4.51
C VAL A 201 -16.83 6.55 5.47
N LEU A 202 -15.74 5.79 5.58
CA LEU A 202 -14.61 6.10 6.46
C LEU A 202 -13.73 7.21 5.91
N LEU A 203 -13.72 7.42 4.59
CA LEU A 203 -12.92 8.41 3.89
C LEU A 203 -13.79 9.40 3.11
N PRO A 204 -14.66 10.18 3.78
CA PRO A 204 -15.62 11.07 3.10
C PRO A 204 -14.95 12.21 2.32
N GLU A 205 -13.69 12.53 2.63
CA GLU A 205 -12.96 13.66 2.02
C GLU A 205 -11.74 13.22 1.17
N LEU A 206 -11.48 11.91 1.03
CA LEU A 206 -10.51 11.39 0.06
C LEU A 206 -11.24 11.25 -1.29
N ASN A 207 -11.16 12.32 -2.07
CA ASN A 207 -12.25 12.74 -2.96
C ASN A 207 -12.34 12.00 -4.31
N CYS A 208 -11.72 10.84 -4.51
CA CYS A 208 -11.98 10.07 -5.74
C CYS A 208 -11.85 8.55 -5.60
N ILE A 209 -12.77 7.92 -4.86
CA ILE A 209 -12.96 6.47 -4.99
C ILE A 209 -13.68 6.20 -6.31
N PHE A 210 -12.93 5.82 -7.35
CA PHE A 210 -13.50 5.33 -8.60
C PHE A 210 -13.56 3.81 -8.58
N GLY A 211 -14.75 3.27 -8.86
CA GLY A 211 -14.89 1.87 -9.24
C GLY A 211 -14.52 1.72 -10.70
N THR A 212 -13.42 1.04 -11.00
CA THR A 212 -13.06 0.69 -12.38
C THR A 212 -13.92 -0.50 -12.83
N ALA A 213 -14.92 -0.23 -13.67
CA ALA A 213 -15.81 -1.23 -14.26
C ALA A 213 -15.22 -1.83 -15.54
#